data_AF-A0A6P0Y0D7-F1
#
_entry.id   AF-A0A6P0Y0D7-F1
#
_cell.length_a   1.000
_cell.length_b   1.000
_cell.length_c   1.000
_cell.angle_alpha   90.00
_cell.angle_beta   90.00
_cell.angle_gamma   90.00
#
_symmetry.space_group_name_H-M   'P 1'
#
loop_
_entity.id
_entity.type
_entity.pdbx_description
1 polymer ?
#
loop_
_entity_poly.entity_id
_entity_poly.type
_entity_poly.pdbx_seq_one_letter_code
_entity_poly.pdbx_strand_id
1 'polypeptide(L)'
;MINPKNPFTVGKPVPPERFVGRKYEINSTFAQIANGGHVAIWGSPGMGKSSLLEYLKSPEVWHKRGFDLSQVVIVYFSCLDIEPFLPSEFWLKILNLIAEKFQKNAALYS
;
A
#
# COMPACT_ATOMS: atom_id res chain seq x y z
N MET A 1 -1.61 5.57 25.38
CA MET A 1 -0.90 4.52 26.14
C MET A 1 -1.10 3.19 25.43
N ILE A 2 -0.02 2.49 25.07
CA ILE A 2 -0.10 1.14 24.48
C ILE A 2 -0.23 0.16 25.65
N ASN A 3 -1.37 -0.55 25.74
CA ASN A 3 -1.54 -1.63 26.71
C ASN A 3 -0.84 -2.88 26.15
N PRO A 4 0.24 -3.39 26.76
CA PRO A 4 1.05 -4.48 26.21
C PRO A 4 0.33 -5.82 26.09
N LYS A 5 -0.90 -5.95 26.61
CA LYS A 5 -1.74 -7.15 26.51
C LYS A 5 -2.82 -7.10 25.43
N ASN A 6 -3.07 -5.96 24.78
CA ASN A 6 -4.13 -5.89 23.77
C ASN A 6 -3.60 -6.36 22.40
N PRO A 7 -4.10 -7.48 21.84
CA PRO A 7 -3.66 -7.94 20.51
C PRO A 7 -4.20 -7.07 19.37
N PHE A 8 -5.21 -6.21 19.63
CA PHE A 8 -5.89 -5.42 18.61
C PHE A 8 -5.25 -4.05 18.40
N THR A 9 -5.10 -3.66 17.13
CA THR A 9 -4.73 -2.30 16.72
C THR A 9 -5.99 -1.46 16.57
N VAL A 10 -6.07 -0.34 17.28
CA VAL A 10 -7.25 0.55 17.30
C VAL A 10 -6.91 1.92 16.73
N GLY A 11 -7.79 2.45 15.88
CA GLY A 11 -7.70 3.82 15.36
C GLY A 11 -6.63 4.06 14.29
N LYS A 12 -5.89 3.02 13.89
CA LYS A 12 -4.85 3.09 12.84
C LYS A 12 -4.91 1.82 11.98
N PRO A 13 -4.38 1.87 10.74
CA PRO A 13 -4.18 0.67 9.94
C PRO A 13 -3.41 -0.41 10.73
N VAL A 14 -3.82 -1.66 10.57
CA VAL A 14 -3.14 -2.82 11.15
C VAL A 14 -1.83 -3.02 10.40
N PRO A 15 -0.68 -3.20 11.08
CA PRO A 15 0.58 -3.43 10.42
C PRO A 15 0.56 -4.74 9.63
N PRO A 16 1.30 -4.85 8.50
CA PRO A 16 1.20 -6.00 7.60
C PRO A 16 1.45 -7.35 8.27
N GLU A 17 2.33 -7.41 9.27
CA GLU A 17 2.73 -8.63 9.98
C GLU A 17 1.60 -9.18 10.87
N ARG A 18 0.61 -8.34 11.20
CA ARG A 18 -0.57 -8.70 12.02
C ARG A 18 -1.87 -8.67 11.21
N PHE A 19 -1.80 -8.45 9.90
CA PHE A 19 -2.98 -8.42 9.05
C PHE A 19 -3.45 -9.85 8.73
N VAL A 20 -4.73 -10.14 9.01
CA VAL A 20 -5.31 -11.49 8.91
C VAL A 20 -6.59 -11.46 8.06
N GLY A 21 -6.80 -12.51 7.26
CA GLY A 21 -8.02 -12.69 6.46
C GLY A 21 -7.91 -12.08 5.06
N ARG A 22 -9.07 -11.69 4.48
CA ARG A 22 -9.18 -11.00 3.17
C ARG A 22 -8.51 -11.73 1.98
N LYS A 23 -8.40 -13.06 2.06
CA LYS A 23 -7.69 -13.88 1.05
C LYS A 23 -8.20 -13.61 -0.37
N TYR A 24 -9.52 -13.49 -0.52
CA TYR A 24 -10.14 -13.23 -1.82
C TYR A 24 -9.71 -11.87 -2.39
N GLU A 25 -9.83 -10.80 -1.61
CA GLU A 25 -9.48 -9.44 -2.04
C GLU A 25 -7.97 -9.33 -2.36
N ILE A 26 -7.12 -9.94 -1.53
CA ILE A 26 -5.67 -9.95 -1.78
C ILE A 26 -5.36 -10.73 -3.08
N ASN A 27 -5.94 -11.92 -3.27
CA ASN A 27 -5.71 -12.71 -4.48
C ASN A 27 -6.22 -12.00 -5.74
N SER A 28 -7.42 -11.44 -5.68
CA SER A 28 -8.01 -10.67 -6.79
C SER A 28 -7.15 -9.46 -7.15
N THR A 29 -6.67 -8.71 -6.15
CA THR A 29 -5.81 -7.53 -6.39
C THR A 29 -4.51 -7.92 -7.09
N PHE A 30 -3.81 -8.94 -6.61
CA PHE A 30 -2.57 -9.38 -7.26
C PHE A 30 -2.80 -9.96 -8.66
N ALA A 31 -3.92 -10.65 -8.90
CA ALA A 31 -4.28 -11.10 -10.24
C ALA A 31 -4.51 -9.92 -11.19
N GLN A 32 -5.14 -8.84 -10.72
CA GLN A 32 -5.34 -7.63 -11.52
C GLN A 32 -4.01 -6.91 -11.77
N ILE A 33 -3.16 -6.76 -10.76
CA ILE A 33 -1.82 -6.17 -10.92
C ILE A 33 -1.00 -6.92 -11.96
N ALA A 34 -0.99 -8.26 -11.92
CA ALA A 34 -0.26 -9.09 -12.88
C ALA A 34 -0.73 -8.91 -14.34
N ASN A 35 -1.97 -8.46 -14.53
CA ASN A 35 -2.56 -8.20 -15.84
C ASN A 35 -2.61 -6.71 -16.20
N GLY A 36 -1.94 -5.84 -15.45
CA GLY A 36 -1.98 -4.38 -15.68
C GLY A 36 -3.36 -3.74 -15.43
N GLY A 37 -4.21 -4.41 -14.65
CA GLY A 37 -5.56 -3.97 -14.32
C GLY A 37 -5.63 -3.03 -13.11
N HIS A 38 -6.85 -2.79 -12.65
CA HIS A 38 -7.14 -1.92 -11.50
C HIS A 38 -8.21 -2.56 -10.60
N VAL A 39 -8.19 -2.21 -9.31
CA VAL A 39 -9.17 -2.69 -8.32
C VAL A 39 -9.69 -1.53 -7.48
N ALA A 40 -11.01 -1.42 -7.39
CA ALA A 40 -11.69 -0.53 -6.46
C ALA A 40 -12.09 -1.30 -5.19
N ILE A 41 -11.62 -0.83 -4.03
CA ILE A 41 -11.97 -1.39 -2.71
C ILE A 41 -12.91 -0.42 -2.01
N TRP A 42 -14.14 -0.85 -1.75
CA TRP A 42 -15.17 -0.03 -1.12
C TRP A 42 -15.79 -0.73 0.10
N GLY A 43 -16.43 0.04 0.97
CA GLY A 43 -17.05 -0.45 2.20
C GLY A 43 -17.03 0.59 3.32
N SER A 44 -17.75 0.32 4.41
CA SER A 44 -17.93 1.27 5.52
C SER A 44 -16.61 1.70 6.17
N PRO A 45 -16.57 2.88 6.82
CA PRO A 45 -15.44 3.29 7.67
C PRO A 45 -15.07 2.21 8.69
N GLY A 46 -13.79 2.07 9.00
CA GLY A 46 -13.31 1.09 9.99
C GLY A 46 -13.22 -0.37 9.51
N MET A 47 -13.67 -0.71 8.29
CA MET A 47 -13.62 -2.09 7.77
C MET A 47 -12.21 -2.62 7.40
N GLY A 48 -11.15 -1.85 7.65
CA GLY A 48 -9.76 -2.26 7.39
C GLY A 48 -9.29 -2.07 5.94
N LYS A 49 -9.95 -1.21 5.15
CA LYS A 49 -9.54 -0.90 3.76
C LYS A 49 -8.11 -0.36 3.68
N SER A 50 -7.76 0.62 4.51
CA SER A 50 -6.40 1.17 4.57
C SER A 50 -5.38 0.13 5.06
N SER A 51 -5.75 -0.73 6.01
CA SER A 51 -4.90 -1.86 6.44
C SER A 51 -4.61 -2.84 5.31
N LEU A 52 -5.63 -3.12 4.46
CA LEU A 52 -5.44 -3.96 3.27
C LEU A 52 -4.48 -3.30 2.28
N LEU A 53 -4.60 -1.99 2.02
CA LEU A 53 -3.68 -1.28 1.13
C LEU A 53 -2.24 -1.26 1.66
N GLU A 54 -2.04 -1.03 2.96
CA GLU A 54 -0.70 -1.11 3.59
C GLU A 54 -0.13 -2.53 3.52
N TYR A 55 -0.97 -3.57 3.69
CA TYR A 55 -0.57 -4.95 3.48
C TYR A 55 -0.13 -5.22 2.03
N LEU A 56 -0.94 -4.79 1.05
CA LEU A 56 -0.64 -4.96 -0.37
C LEU A 56 0.63 -4.21 -0.80
N LYS A 57 0.99 -3.13 -0.11
CA LYS A 57 2.21 -2.34 -0.36
C LYS A 57 3.47 -3.00 0.23
N SER A 58 3.34 -3.91 1.18
CA SER A 58 4.48 -4.48 1.91
C SER A 58 5.40 -5.33 1.01
N PRO A 59 6.71 -5.01 0.92
CA PRO A 59 7.69 -5.81 0.18
C PRO A 59 7.67 -7.30 0.53
N GLU A 60 7.50 -7.63 1.81
CA GLU A 60 7.47 -9.01 2.28
C GLU A 60 6.31 -9.81 1.67
N VAL A 61 5.17 -9.16 1.45
CA VAL A 61 3.99 -9.79 0.86
C VAL A 61 4.23 -10.11 -0.61
N TRP A 62 4.93 -9.24 -1.33
CA TRP A 62 5.32 -9.46 -2.72
C TRP A 62 6.33 -10.61 -2.85
N HIS A 63 7.38 -10.60 -2.01
CA HIS A 63 8.37 -11.68 -1.98
C HIS A 63 7.74 -13.03 -1.66
N LYS A 64 6.85 -13.10 -0.66
CA LYS A 64 6.12 -14.35 -0.32
C LYS A 64 5.25 -14.88 -1.46
N ARG A 65 4.90 -14.04 -2.43
CA ARG A 65 4.11 -14.38 -3.61
C ARG A 65 4.97 -14.63 -4.85
N GLY A 66 6.29 -14.57 -4.73
CA GLY A 66 7.23 -14.84 -5.82
C GLY A 66 7.39 -13.69 -6.83
N PHE A 67 6.96 -12.48 -6.49
CA PHE A 67 7.19 -11.32 -7.34
C PHE A 67 8.59 -10.73 -7.10
N ASP A 68 9.22 -10.31 -8.20
CA ASP A 68 10.48 -9.56 -8.16
C ASP A 68 10.20 -8.06 -7.97
N LEU A 69 10.58 -7.54 -6.80
CA LEU A 69 10.44 -6.12 -6.47
C LEU A 69 11.37 -5.21 -7.27
N SER A 70 12.41 -5.74 -7.93
CA SER A 70 13.27 -4.95 -8.82
C SER A 70 12.52 -4.43 -10.05
N GLN A 71 11.42 -5.10 -10.42
CA GLN A 71 10.64 -4.82 -11.63
C GLN A 71 9.43 -3.91 -11.37
N VAL A 72 9.20 -3.50 -10.11
CA VAL A 72 8.00 -2.73 -9.74
C VAL A 72 8.33 -1.57 -8.81
N VAL A 73 7.62 -0.46 -9.01
CA VAL A 73 7.65 0.68 -8.08
C VAL A 73 6.29 0.80 -7.43
N ILE A 74 6.25 0.59 -6.11
CA ILE A 74 5.03 0.65 -5.32
C ILE A 74 4.95 2.01 -4.63
N VAL A 75 3.90 2.76 -4.95
CA VAL A 75 3.58 4.05 -4.33
C VAL A 75 2.27 3.94 -3.59
N TYR A 76 2.24 4.48 -2.37
CA TYR A 76 1.04 4.61 -1.57
C TYR A 76 0.79 6.10 -1.33
N PHE A 77 -0.44 6.53 -1.59
CA PHE A 77 -0.83 7.93 -1.54
C PHE A 77 -2.25 8.06 -0.98
N SER A 78 -2.46 9.03 -0.09
CA SER A 78 -3.76 9.35 0.46
C SER A 78 -4.28 10.65 -0.17
N CYS A 79 -5.46 10.61 -0.79
CA CYS A 79 -6.07 11.82 -1.36
C CYS A 79 -6.47 12.85 -0.30
N LEU A 80 -6.53 12.46 0.98
CA LEU A 80 -6.75 13.39 2.09
C LEU A 80 -5.52 14.27 2.36
N ASP A 81 -4.37 13.94 1.76
CA ASP A 81 -3.14 14.72 1.92
C ASP A 81 -3.12 15.95 0.99
N ILE A 82 -4.16 16.17 0.18
CA ILE A 82 -4.30 17.31 -0.73
C ILE A 82 -5.61 18.03 -0.39
N GLU A 83 -5.50 19.27 0.09
CA GLU A 83 -6.64 20.09 0.46
C GLU A 83 -6.43 21.55 0.06
N PRO A 84 -7.25 22.10 -0.88
CA PRO A 84 -8.31 21.44 -1.64
C PRO A 84 -7.77 20.43 -2.67
N PHE A 85 -8.55 19.39 -3.00
CA PHE A 85 -8.10 18.41 -4.01
C PHE A 85 -7.94 19.03 -5.40
N LEU A 86 -6.70 19.12 -5.87
CA LEU A 86 -6.35 19.56 -7.22
C LEU A 86 -5.66 18.42 -8.00
N PRO A 87 -6.16 18.05 -9.20
CA PRO A 87 -5.55 16.98 -10.00
C PRO A 87 -4.06 17.20 -10.34
N SER A 88 -3.66 18.46 -10.55
CA SER A 88 -2.26 18.82 -10.81
C SER A 88 -1.37 18.52 -9.60
N GLU A 89 -1.82 18.85 -8.40
CA GLU A 89 -1.10 18.56 -7.16
C GLU A 89 -1.03 17.06 -6.88
N PHE A 90 -2.09 16.32 -7.21
CA PHE A 90 -2.10 14.86 -7.16
C PHE A 90 -0.98 14.28 -8.03
N TRP A 91 -0.94 14.65 -9.31
CA TRP A 91 0.06 14.12 -10.23
C TRP A 91 1.48 14.54 -9.84
N LEU A 92 1.67 15.78 -9.41
CA LEU A 92 2.97 16.25 -8.91
C LEU A 92 3.45 15.41 -7.72
N LYS A 93 2.58 15.16 -6.73
CA LYS A 93 2.93 14.33 -5.57
C LYS A 93 3.24 12.88 -5.97
N ILE A 94 2.46 12.28 -6.86
CA ILE A 94 2.71 10.92 -7.36
C ILE A 94 4.06 10.84 -8.08
N LEU A 95 4.35 11.78 -8.99
CA LEU A 95 5.62 11.80 -9.73
C LEU A 95 6.83 11.96 -8.79
N ASN A 96 6.72 12.82 -7.77
CA ASN A 96 7.77 12.97 -6.76
C ASN A 96 7.99 11.68 -5.97
N LEU A 97 6.92 11.01 -5.52
CA LEU A 97 7.02 9.73 -4.82
C LEU A 97 7.67 8.64 -5.69
N ILE A 98 7.35 8.60 -6.98
CA ILE A 98 8.00 7.68 -7.93
C ILE A 98 9.49 8.02 -8.06
N ALA A 99 9.84 9.30 -8.27
CA ALA A 99 11.21 9.75 -8.42
C ALA A 99 12.08 9.44 -7.18
N GLU A 100 11.56 9.67 -5.97
CA GLU A 100 12.22 9.34 -4.71
C GLU A 100 12.53 7.83 -4.59
N LYS A 101 11.62 6.98 -5.07
CA LYS A 101 11.84 5.52 -5.09
C LYS A 101 12.96 5.13 -6.04
N PHE A 102 13.03 5.73 -7.23
CA PHE A 102 14.11 5.48 -8.19
C PHE A 102 15.47 6.00 -7.70
N GLN A 103 15.53 7.18 -7.07
CA GLN A 103 16.78 7.72 -6.51
C GLN A 103 17.32 6.86 -5.38
N LYS A 104 16.44 6.39 -4.47
CA LYS A 104 16.83 5.44 -3.42
C LYS A 104 17.37 4.13 -4.01
N ASN A 105 16.78 3.63 -5.11
CA ASN A 105 17.30 2.45 -5.78
C ASN A 105 18.67 2.70 -6.40
N ALA A 106 18.90 3.84 -7.05
CA ALA A 106 20.21 4.18 -7.65
C ALA A 106 21.33 4.28 -6.60
N ALA A 107 21.05 4.85 -5.43
CA ALA A 107 22.01 4.98 -4.33
C ALA A 107 22.38 3.63 -3.66
N LEU A 108 21.61 2.56 -3.89
CA LEU A 108 21.93 1.21 -3.39
C LEU A 108 22.90 0.45 -4.32
N TYR A 109 23.17 0.97 -5.52
CA TYR A 109 24.08 0.37 -6.51
C TYR A 109 25.30 1.26 -6.83
N SER A 110 25.50 2.37 -6.10
CA SER A 110 26.67 3.27 -6.18
C SER A 110 27.59 3.09 -4.99
#